data_AF-A0A2T4NNP7-F1
#
_entry.id   AF-A0A2T4NNP7-F1
#
_cell.length_a   1.000
_cell.length_b   1.000
_cell.length_c   1.000
_cell.angle_alpha   90.00
_cell.angle_beta   90.00
_cell.angle_gamma   90.00
#
_symmetry.space_group_name_H-M   'P 1'
#
loop_
_entity.id
_entity.type
_entity.pdbx_description
1 polymer ?
#
loop_
_entity_poly.entity_id
_entity_poly.type
_entity_poly.pdbx_seq_one_letter_code
_entity_poly.pdbx_strand_id
1 'polypeptide(L)' 'MATGLSVGLSLGTAIGIVLGMTVFDDLALGLALGLGFGTAIGAGVGIGARRDRP' A
#
# COMPACT_ATOMS: atom_id res chain seq x y z
N MET A 1 -3.24 -13.49 -6.57
CA MET A 1 -3.35 -12.90 -5.22
C MET A 1 -2.06 -12.20 -4.83
N ALA A 2 -0.90 -12.87 -4.93
CA ALA A 2 0.40 -12.31 -4.51
C ALA A 2 0.83 -11.02 -5.23
N THR A 3 0.53 -10.86 -6.52
CA THR A 3 0.95 -9.69 -7.31
C THR A 3 0.24 -8.40 -6.88
N GLY A 4 -1.08 -8.44 -6.64
CA GLY A 4 -1.83 -7.28 -6.17
C GLY A 4 -1.35 -6.80 -4.80
N LEU A 5 -1.10 -7.73 -3.89
CA LEU A 5 -0.55 -7.40 -2.57
C LEU A 5 0.88 -6.88 -2.65
N SER A 6 1.74 -7.48 -3.49
CA SER A 6 3.13 -7.04 -3.67
C SER A 6 3.21 -5.63 -4.25
N VAL A 7 2.39 -5.32 -5.25
CA VAL A 7 2.30 -3.98 -5.83
C VAL A 7 1.73 -2.99 -4.81
N GLY A 8 0.63 -3.34 -4.14
CA GLY A 8 0.03 -2.49 -3.11
C GLY A 8 0.98 -2.17 -1.96
N LEU A 9 1.70 -3.16 -1.44
CA LEU A 9 2.74 -2.96 -0.43
C LEU A 9 3.87 -2.10 -0.96
N SER A 10 4.44 -2.40 -2.13
CA SER A 10 5.56 -1.62 -2.67
C SER A 10 5.19 -0.14 -2.86
N LEU A 11 4.00 0.11 -3.42
CA LEU A 11 3.49 1.46 -3.67
C LEU A 11 3.13 2.18 -2.36
N GLY A 12 2.44 1.50 -1.45
CA GLY A 12 2.09 2.05 -0.14
C GLY A 12 3.31 2.36 0.72
N THR A 13 4.33 1.50 0.73
CA THR A 13 5.57 1.73 1.48
C THR A 13 6.33 2.93 0.91
N ALA A 14 6.43 3.04 -0.44
CA ALA A 14 7.09 4.17 -1.08
C ALA A 14 6.39 5.50 -0.76
N ILE A 15 5.05 5.55 -0.91
CA ILE A 15 4.25 6.72 -0.59
C ILE A 15 4.35 7.06 0.91
N GLY A 16 4.25 6.05 1.78
CA GLY A 16 4.31 6.23 3.22
C GLY A 16 5.64 6.80 3.71
N ILE A 17 6.77 6.31 3.17
CA ILE A 17 8.09 6.84 3.51
C ILE A 17 8.22 8.30 3.06
N VAL A 18 7.78 8.62 1.84
CA VAL A 18 7.80 10.00 1.33
C VAL A 18 6.95 10.90 2.22
N LEU A 19 5.68 10.57 2.46
CA LEU A 19 4.81 11.38 3.33
C LEU A 19 5.32 11.48 4.77
N GLY A 20 5.84 10.40 5.34
CA GLY A 20 6.42 10.38 6.68
C GLY A 20 7.58 11.36 6.81
N MET A 21 8.49 11.32 5.86
CA MET A 21 9.69 12.17 5.85
C MET A 21 9.39 13.63 5.46
N THR A 22 8.44 13.87 4.54
CA THR A 22 8.19 15.21 4.00
C THR A 22 7.08 15.99 4.71
N VAL A 23 6.12 15.29 5.32
CA VAL A 23 4.93 15.92 5.95
C VAL A 23 4.95 15.79 7.45
N PHE A 24 5.25 14.60 7.96
CA PHE A 24 5.17 14.31 9.39
C PHE A 24 6.50 14.45 10.13
N ASP A 25 7.63 14.55 9.41
CA ASP A 25 9.00 14.43 9.95
C ASP A 25 9.20 13.15 10.80
N ASP A 26 8.33 12.17 10.61
CA ASP A 26 8.21 10.95 11.40
C ASP A 26 8.03 9.75 10.48
N LEU A 27 9.14 9.03 10.29
CA LEU A 27 9.18 7.83 9.44
C LEU A 27 8.22 6.75 9.94
N ALA A 28 8.04 6.63 11.26
CA ALA A 28 7.16 5.65 11.87
C ALA A 28 5.69 5.87 11.48
N LEU A 29 5.22 7.12 11.53
CA LEU A 29 3.86 7.49 11.13
C LEU A 29 3.64 7.29 9.62
N GLY A 30 4.61 7.75 8.81
CA GLY A 30 4.56 7.56 7.36
C GLY A 30 4.52 6.08 6.96
N LEU A 31 5.37 5.25 7.58
CA LEU A 31 5.39 3.81 7.32
C LEU A 31 4.10 3.12 7.76
N ALA A 32 3.56 3.46 8.94
CA ALA A 32 2.30 2.89 9.43
C ALA A 32 1.13 3.21 8.47
N LEU A 33 1.03 4.46 8.00
CA LEU A 33 0.03 4.87 7.02
C LEU A 33 0.25 4.20 5.66
N GLY A 34 1.50 4.20 5.18
CA GLY A 34 1.87 3.59 3.91
C GLY A 34 1.61 2.10 3.84
N LEU A 35 1.93 1.36 4.91
CA LEU A 35 1.60 -0.05 5.03
C LEU A 35 0.09 -0.27 5.15
N GLY A 36 -0.62 0.53 5.95
CA GLY A 36 -2.08 0.43 6.08
C GLY A 36 -2.80 0.60 4.72
N PHE A 37 -2.50 1.68 4.01
CA PHE A 37 -3.05 1.93 2.67
C PHE A 37 -2.57 0.92 1.64
N GLY A 38 -1.28 0.61 1.61
CA GLY A 38 -0.70 -0.35 0.66
C GLY A 38 -1.29 -1.75 0.79
N THR A 39 -1.53 -2.19 2.02
CA THR A 39 -2.15 -3.49 2.29
C THR A 39 -3.63 -3.47 1.96
N ALA A 40 -4.36 -2.40 2.29
CA ALA A 40 -5.79 -2.26 1.95
C ALA A 40 -6.01 -2.22 0.42
N ILE A 41 -5.21 -1.44 -0.30
CA ILE A 41 -5.27 -1.35 -1.77
C ILE A 41 -4.80 -2.66 -2.39
N GLY A 42 -3.69 -3.24 -1.93
CA GLY A 42 -3.16 -4.49 -2.47
C GLY A 42 -4.09 -5.69 -2.25
N ALA A 43 -4.74 -5.75 -1.08
CA ALA A 43 -5.78 -6.73 -0.80
C ALA A 43 -7.04 -6.45 -1.66
N GLY A 44 -7.51 -5.20 -1.71
CA GLY A 44 -8.69 -4.81 -2.50
C GLY A 44 -8.53 -5.08 -3.99
N VAL A 45 -7.38 -4.75 -4.58
CA VAL A 45 -7.04 -5.05 -5.99
C VAL A 45 -6.89 -6.55 -6.21
N GLY A 46 -6.31 -7.29 -5.26
CA GLY A 46 -6.24 -8.75 -5.32
C GLY A 46 -7.61 -9.44 -5.33
N ILE A 47 -8.61 -8.82 -4.71
CA ILE A 47 -10.00 -9.31 -4.64
C ILE A 47 -10.78 -8.83 -5.89
N GLY A 48 -10.61 -7.58 -6.31
CA GLY A 48 -11.24 -6.98 -7.50
C GLY A 48 -10.78 -7.63 -8.81
N ALA A 49 -9.49 -7.91 -8.96
CA ALA A 49 -8.94 -8.62 -10.13
C ALA A 49 -9.39 -10.10 -10.21
N ARG A 50 -9.93 -10.66 -9.12
CA ARG A 50 -10.55 -12.00 -9.12
C ARG A 50 -11.99 -11.97 -9.64
N ARG A 51 -12.63 -10.81 -9.65
CA ARG A 51 -13.99 -10.61 -10.13
C ARG A 51 -14.07 -10.28 -11.63
N ASP A 52 -12.93 -9.94 -12.24
CA ASP A 52 -12.78 -9.64 -13.66
C ASP A 52 -12.27 -10.84 -14.49
N ARG A 53 -12.15 -12.04 -13.90
CA ARG A 53 -11.95 -13.26 -14.68
C ARG A 53 -13.31 -13.92 -14.94
N PRO A 54 -13.88 -13.82 -16.16
CA PRO A 54 -15.02 -14.63 -16.56
C PRO A 54 -14.67 -16.12 -16.56
#